data_AF-A0A191TJR1-F1
#
_entry.id   AF-A0A191TJR1-F1
#
_cell.length_a   1.000
_cell.length_b   1.000
_cell.length_c   1.000
_cell.angle_alpha   90.00
_cell.angle_beta   90.00
_cell.angle_gamma   90.00
#
_symmetry.space_group_name_H-M   'P 1'
#
loop_
_entity.id
_entity.type
_entity.pdbx_description
1 polymer ?
#
loop_
_entity_poly.entity_id
_entity_poly.type
_entity_poly.pdbx_seq_one_letter_code
_entity_poly.pdbx_strand_id
1 'polypeptide(L)'
;MADFYALYKSGLKEAYPEVYAMTRLTEVTAIARVTDRFGAIPYSKVDGTVTGSYPYDSQQDVYSLMFLKIDTALDLLKAHVQANGSSSAVGNYDCVYGGNCTEWIKYANTLRLRLAMRIVKADPATAKTQGEKALADDGGLLSTAADVAKMSIYAGWNGGTNDYDLVAGWGDTRANAAIITYMNGYSDPRISKYFLPATDASVAGQYIGLRIGGDISAGAHDTYVGYSNLNVNGAFSQSASQLIMSAAEAWFLKAEAALRGWANAGDAQNDYEQGIQVSMNEWGANIGSYLDNSTGKETAYTDPNGADNSSPALSTITVKWDKNASDEQKLERIITQKWIAMFPDGADAWADYRRTGYPRLFPVVVNNSGGTIDTKIQIRRIPYCSDQKTQNADAVNAAIQKYLNGKDDGGQRVWWDVAGKGNF
;
A
#
# COMPACT_ATOMS: atom_id res chain seq x y z
N MET A 1 -10.21 16.78 3.21
CA MET A 1 -10.45 17.72 2.07
C MET A 1 -10.58 19.16 2.55
N ALA A 2 -11.37 19.46 3.58
CA ALA A 2 -11.52 20.82 4.12
C ALA A 2 -10.19 21.50 4.48
N ASP A 3 -9.29 20.79 5.18
CA ASP A 3 -7.99 21.35 5.58
C ASP A 3 -7.09 21.70 4.38
N PHE A 4 -7.02 20.81 3.37
CA PHE A 4 -6.33 21.11 2.12
C PHE A 4 -6.91 22.35 1.44
N TYR A 5 -8.24 22.49 1.40
CA TYR A 5 -8.91 23.66 0.82
C TYR A 5 -8.63 24.95 1.60
N ALA A 6 -8.57 24.89 2.93
CA ALA A 6 -8.21 26.02 3.76
C ALA A 6 -6.80 26.52 3.42
N LEU A 7 -5.84 25.60 3.28
CA LEU A 7 -4.48 25.91 2.82
C LEU A 7 -4.44 26.50 1.40
N TYR A 8 -5.25 25.98 0.48
CA TYR A 8 -5.27 26.50 -0.89
C TYR A 8 -5.87 27.90 -0.99
N LYS A 9 -6.82 28.24 -0.12
CA LYS A 9 -7.45 29.57 -0.06
C LYS A 9 -6.60 30.60 0.67
N SER A 10 -5.55 30.19 1.39
CA SER A 10 -4.72 31.11 2.18
C SER A 10 -3.66 31.87 1.35
N GLY A 11 -3.61 31.68 0.03
CA GLY A 11 -2.54 32.21 -0.83
C GLY A 11 -1.23 31.42 -0.74
N LEU A 12 -1.29 30.17 -0.25
CA LEU A 12 -0.12 29.32 -0.04
C LEU A 12 0.70 29.11 -1.33
N LYS A 13 0.03 28.97 -2.47
CA LYS A 13 0.69 28.71 -3.76
C LYS A 13 1.60 29.87 -4.16
N GLU A 14 1.16 31.10 -3.95
CA GLU A 14 1.89 32.30 -4.34
C GLU A 14 2.99 32.63 -3.33
N ALA A 15 2.72 32.46 -2.04
CA ALA A 15 3.68 32.79 -0.97
C ALA A 15 4.76 31.71 -0.77
N TYR A 16 4.38 30.43 -0.88
CA TYR A 16 5.24 29.27 -0.61
C TYR A 16 4.91 28.13 -1.60
N PRO A 17 5.27 28.28 -2.89
CA PRO A 17 4.90 27.34 -3.95
C PRO A 17 5.36 25.90 -3.69
N GLU A 18 6.51 25.72 -3.06
CA GLU A 18 7.05 24.41 -2.69
C GLU A 18 6.25 23.75 -1.56
N VAL A 19 5.76 24.53 -0.59
CA VAL A 19 4.90 24.02 0.50
C VAL A 19 3.54 23.62 -0.07
N TYR A 20 3.01 24.41 -1.01
CA TYR A 20 1.81 24.05 -1.75
C TYR A 20 1.98 22.74 -2.53
N ALA A 21 3.13 22.55 -3.18
CA ALA A 21 3.43 21.32 -3.89
C ALA A 21 3.46 20.08 -2.97
N MET A 22 4.14 20.18 -1.81
CA MET A 22 4.12 19.12 -0.79
C MET A 22 2.69 18.82 -0.31
N THR A 23 1.89 19.86 -0.07
CA THR A 23 0.47 19.73 0.31
C THR A 23 -0.34 18.97 -0.74
N ARG A 24 -0.09 19.23 -2.03
CA ARG A 24 -0.73 18.51 -3.14
C ARG A 24 -0.35 17.04 -3.19
N LEU A 25 0.91 16.70 -2.92
CA LEU A 25 1.36 15.30 -2.89
C LEU A 25 0.75 14.53 -1.72
N THR A 26 0.63 15.17 -0.55
CA THR A 26 -0.09 14.62 0.61
C THR A 26 -1.57 14.40 0.29
N GLU A 27 -2.21 15.34 -0.40
CA GLU A 27 -3.59 15.19 -0.88
C GLU A 27 -3.73 14.00 -1.83
N VAL A 28 -2.86 13.86 -2.84
CA VAL A 28 -2.90 12.74 -3.79
C VAL A 28 -2.71 11.40 -3.08
N THR A 29 -1.79 11.32 -2.12
CA THR A 29 -1.55 10.11 -1.32
C THR A 29 -2.79 9.68 -0.54
N ALA A 30 -3.46 10.64 0.13
CA ALA A 30 -4.69 10.37 0.86
C ALA A 30 -5.83 9.96 -0.09
N ILE A 31 -6.01 10.70 -1.19
CA ILE A 31 -7.11 10.48 -2.14
C ILE A 31 -6.98 9.17 -2.88
N ALA A 32 -5.77 8.76 -3.28
CA ALA A 32 -5.52 7.45 -3.86
C ALA A 32 -6.04 6.33 -2.95
N ARG A 33 -5.70 6.38 -1.66
CA ARG A 33 -6.17 5.39 -0.68
C ARG A 33 -7.68 5.44 -0.44
N VAL A 34 -8.33 6.59 -0.57
CA VAL A 34 -9.80 6.70 -0.47
C VAL A 34 -10.46 6.12 -1.71
N THR A 35 -10.10 6.57 -2.91
CA THR A 35 -10.74 6.07 -4.14
C THR A 35 -10.46 4.59 -4.35
N ASP A 36 -9.26 4.09 -4.00
CA ASP A 36 -8.95 2.66 -4.12
C ASP A 36 -9.84 1.79 -3.22
N ARG A 37 -10.38 2.33 -2.11
CA ARG A 37 -11.32 1.63 -1.24
C ARG A 37 -12.76 1.73 -1.70
N PHE A 38 -13.22 2.90 -2.11
CA PHE A 38 -14.65 3.15 -2.32
C PHE A 38 -15.07 3.17 -3.79
N GLY A 39 -14.15 3.45 -4.72
CA GLY A 39 -14.42 3.72 -6.13
C GLY A 39 -14.61 5.21 -6.39
N ALA A 40 -15.73 5.58 -6.99
CA ALA A 40 -16.10 6.98 -7.22
C ALA A 40 -16.18 7.74 -5.88
N ILE A 41 -15.79 9.02 -5.87
CA ILE A 41 -15.76 9.85 -4.65
C ILE A 41 -16.08 11.32 -4.96
N PRO A 42 -16.60 12.11 -4.00
CA PRO A 42 -16.64 13.56 -4.12
C PRO A 42 -15.22 14.12 -4.12
N TYR A 43 -14.81 14.80 -5.20
CA TYR A 43 -13.44 15.31 -5.29
C TYR A 43 -13.32 16.68 -5.99
N SER A 44 -13.53 16.76 -7.29
CA SER A 44 -13.32 17.98 -8.10
C SER A 44 -14.30 19.10 -7.81
N LYS A 45 -15.48 18.75 -7.27
CA LYS A 45 -16.59 19.68 -7.00
C LYS A 45 -16.73 20.07 -5.54
N VAL A 46 -15.86 19.57 -4.66
CA VAL A 46 -15.90 19.98 -3.25
C VAL A 46 -15.39 21.41 -3.11
N ASP A 47 -15.93 22.19 -2.18
CA ASP A 47 -15.56 23.60 -1.99
C ASP A 47 -14.85 23.90 -0.66
N GLY A 48 -14.62 22.85 0.13
CA GLY A 48 -14.01 22.89 1.47
C GLY A 48 -15.03 22.85 2.61
N THR A 49 -16.34 22.93 2.34
CA THR A 49 -17.36 22.74 3.38
C THR A 49 -17.63 21.26 3.64
N VAL A 50 -17.77 20.91 4.92
CA VAL A 50 -18.00 19.51 5.36
C VAL A 50 -19.48 19.12 5.24
N THR A 51 -20.38 20.11 5.30
CA THR A 51 -21.83 19.94 5.13
C THR A 51 -22.21 20.37 3.71
N GLY A 52 -22.43 19.42 2.81
CA GLY A 52 -22.82 19.71 1.44
C GLY A 52 -23.17 18.46 0.63
N SER A 53 -24.03 18.65 -0.38
CA SER A 53 -24.32 17.63 -1.38
C SER A 53 -23.34 17.78 -2.53
N TYR A 54 -22.47 16.81 -2.71
CA TYR A 54 -21.41 16.86 -3.71
C TYR A 54 -21.51 15.69 -4.68
N PRO A 55 -21.49 15.95 -6.00
CA PRO A 55 -21.46 14.88 -6.99
C PRO A 55 -20.18 14.05 -6.86
N TYR A 56 -20.31 12.77 -7.14
CA TYR A 56 -19.19 11.83 -7.15
C TYR A 56 -18.52 11.84 -8.52
N ASP A 57 -17.23 12.11 -8.52
CA ASP A 57 -16.38 11.93 -9.70
C ASP A 57 -16.15 10.45 -9.93
N SER A 58 -16.06 10.04 -11.20
CA SER A 58 -15.66 8.69 -11.51
C SER A 58 -14.23 8.44 -11.01
N GLN A 59 -13.90 7.19 -10.66
CA GLN A 59 -12.54 6.87 -10.24
C GLN A 59 -11.51 7.20 -11.35
N GLN A 60 -11.87 7.05 -12.63
CA GLN A 60 -11.01 7.44 -13.74
C GLN A 60 -10.70 8.95 -13.75
N ASP A 61 -11.70 9.80 -13.51
CA ASP A 61 -11.52 11.25 -13.43
C ASP A 61 -10.67 11.63 -12.21
N VAL A 62 -10.88 10.97 -11.07
CA VAL A 62 -10.06 11.15 -9.86
C VAL A 62 -8.59 10.82 -10.14
N TYR A 63 -8.30 9.69 -10.81
CA TYR A 63 -6.94 9.33 -11.22
C TYR A 63 -6.32 10.37 -12.16
N SER A 64 -7.09 10.85 -13.14
CA SER A 64 -6.64 11.90 -14.06
C SER A 64 -6.26 13.19 -13.31
N LEU A 65 -7.06 13.59 -12.32
CA LEU A 65 -6.79 14.75 -11.48
C LEU A 65 -5.57 14.54 -10.58
N MET A 66 -5.36 13.33 -10.06
CA MET A 66 -4.17 13.01 -9.27
C MET A 66 -2.90 13.18 -10.10
N PHE A 67 -2.85 12.68 -11.34
CA PHE A 67 -1.69 12.88 -12.22
C PHE A 67 -1.40 14.36 -12.51
N LEU A 68 -2.45 15.16 -12.76
CA LEU A 68 -2.33 16.61 -12.97
C LEU A 68 -1.78 17.34 -11.73
N LYS A 69 -2.20 16.92 -10.53
CA LYS A 69 -1.69 17.48 -9.27
C LYS A 69 -0.22 17.12 -9.05
N ILE A 70 0.19 15.90 -9.40
CA ILE A 70 1.61 15.51 -9.36
C ILE A 70 2.42 16.34 -10.36
N ASP A 71 1.91 16.60 -11.57
CA ASP A 71 2.57 17.50 -12.54
C ASP A 71 2.81 18.88 -11.95
N THR A 72 1.75 19.48 -11.41
CA THR A 72 1.85 20.80 -10.77
C THR A 72 2.85 20.80 -9.61
N ALA A 73 2.87 19.74 -8.80
CA ALA A 73 3.79 19.64 -7.67
C ALA A 73 5.25 19.51 -8.11
N LEU A 74 5.54 18.66 -9.11
CA LEU A 74 6.88 18.50 -9.66
C LEU A 74 7.41 19.81 -10.24
N ASP A 75 6.60 20.52 -11.04
CA ASP A 75 6.99 21.80 -11.63
C ASP A 75 7.39 22.83 -10.56
N LEU A 76 6.58 22.96 -9.51
CA LEU A 76 6.83 23.89 -8.41
C LEU A 76 8.03 23.50 -7.56
N LEU A 77 8.19 22.21 -7.22
CA LEU A 77 9.34 21.73 -6.44
C LEU A 77 10.65 21.92 -7.22
N LYS A 78 10.68 21.57 -8.51
CA LYS A 78 11.87 21.73 -9.35
C LYS A 78 12.25 23.18 -9.54
N ALA A 79 11.27 24.06 -9.81
CA ALA A 79 11.51 25.49 -9.89
C ALA A 79 12.08 26.05 -8.57
N HIS A 80 11.56 25.61 -7.43
CA HIS A 80 12.10 25.99 -6.12
C HIS A 80 13.53 25.50 -5.93
N VAL A 81 13.81 24.22 -6.19
CA VAL A 81 15.16 23.65 -6.05
C VAL A 81 16.17 24.40 -6.91
N GLN A 82 15.80 24.75 -8.13
CA GLN A 82 16.64 25.52 -9.04
C GLN A 82 16.94 26.93 -8.54
N ALA A 83 15.95 27.62 -7.97
CA ALA A 83 16.09 29.01 -7.55
C ALA A 83 16.69 29.16 -6.13
N ASN A 84 16.33 28.26 -5.22
CA ASN A 84 16.49 28.44 -3.77
C ASN A 84 17.24 27.27 -3.09
N GLY A 85 17.55 26.19 -3.82
CA GLY A 85 18.09 24.95 -3.25
C GLY A 85 17.02 24.04 -2.65
N SER A 86 17.44 22.95 -2.01
CA SER A 86 16.54 21.85 -1.62
C SER A 86 15.67 22.10 -0.39
N SER A 87 15.92 23.15 0.39
CA SER A 87 15.19 23.40 1.64
C SER A 87 13.90 24.18 1.41
N SER A 88 12.79 23.69 1.97
CA SER A 88 11.50 24.38 2.00
C SER A 88 11.33 25.23 3.26
N ALA A 89 10.51 26.28 3.16
CA ALA A 89 10.13 27.12 4.31
C ALA A 89 9.37 26.35 5.41
N VAL A 90 8.76 25.20 5.08
CA VAL A 90 8.06 24.36 6.07
C VAL A 90 9.03 23.70 7.06
N GLY A 91 10.29 23.46 6.67
CA GLY A 91 11.31 22.82 7.50
C GLY A 91 10.79 21.58 8.25
N ASN A 92 11.10 21.50 9.54
CA ASN A 92 10.73 20.35 10.40
C ASN A 92 9.23 20.23 10.72
N TYR A 93 8.37 21.16 10.25
CA TYR A 93 6.92 20.94 10.29
C TYR A 93 6.48 19.89 9.25
N ASP A 94 7.29 19.63 8.22
CA ASP A 94 7.18 18.42 7.41
C ASP A 94 7.73 17.22 8.20
N CYS A 95 6.82 16.36 8.65
CA CYS A 95 7.13 15.18 9.45
C CYS A 95 7.65 13.99 8.64
N VAL A 96 7.84 14.14 7.31
CA VAL A 96 8.32 13.09 6.40
C VAL A 96 9.78 13.31 6.00
N TYR A 97 10.09 14.46 5.38
CA TYR A 97 11.43 14.75 4.85
C TYR A 97 12.05 16.03 5.43
N GLY A 98 11.45 16.62 6.48
CA GLY A 98 11.96 17.84 7.09
C GLY A 98 12.06 19.03 6.12
N GLY A 99 11.20 19.05 5.09
CA GLY A 99 11.16 20.10 4.09
C GLY A 99 12.16 19.93 2.95
N ASN A 100 12.76 18.75 2.78
CA ASN A 100 13.67 18.48 1.66
C ASN A 100 12.90 18.28 0.34
N CYS A 101 12.88 19.31 -0.50
CA CYS A 101 12.20 19.31 -1.80
C CYS A 101 12.75 18.27 -2.77
N THR A 102 14.03 17.89 -2.68
CA THR A 102 14.62 16.87 -3.57
C THR A 102 14.06 15.47 -3.24
N GLU A 103 13.86 15.16 -1.96
CA GLU A 103 13.20 13.90 -1.56
C GLU A 103 11.71 13.90 -1.96
N TRP A 104 11.03 15.04 -1.83
CA TRP A 104 9.65 15.18 -2.30
C TRP A 104 9.50 15.02 -3.83
N ILE A 105 10.50 15.39 -4.63
CA ILE A 105 10.52 15.12 -6.08
C ILE A 105 10.59 13.60 -6.35
N LYS A 106 11.50 12.88 -5.69
CA LYS A 106 11.59 11.41 -5.81
C LYS A 106 10.29 10.72 -5.37
N TYR A 107 9.69 11.20 -4.28
CA TYR A 107 8.40 10.74 -3.79
C TYR A 107 7.30 10.95 -4.83
N ALA A 108 7.22 12.14 -5.43
CA ALA A 108 6.22 12.48 -6.44
C ALA A 108 6.31 11.57 -7.69
N ASN A 109 7.53 11.32 -8.19
CA ASN A 109 7.75 10.42 -9.31
C ASN A 109 7.38 8.97 -8.95
N THR A 110 7.71 8.51 -7.75
CA THR A 110 7.38 7.15 -7.29
C THR A 110 5.88 6.98 -7.09
N LEU A 111 5.20 7.99 -6.54
CA LEU A 111 3.75 8.03 -6.41
C LEU A 111 3.08 7.99 -7.78
N ARG A 112 3.58 8.76 -8.77
CA ARG A 112 3.10 8.68 -10.16
C ARG A 112 3.23 7.27 -10.72
N LEU A 113 4.39 6.62 -10.54
CA LEU A 113 4.61 5.27 -11.04
C LEU A 113 3.68 4.24 -10.37
N ARG A 114 3.44 4.37 -9.05
CA ARG A 114 2.46 3.54 -8.32
C ARG A 114 1.06 3.68 -8.92
N LEU A 115 0.60 4.91 -9.12
CA LEU A 115 -0.74 5.19 -9.69
C LEU A 115 -0.86 4.72 -11.14
N ALA A 116 0.19 4.91 -11.95
CA ALA A 116 0.27 4.41 -13.32
C ALA A 116 0.14 2.88 -13.36
N MET A 117 0.87 2.19 -12.50
CA MET A 117 0.80 0.72 -12.42
C MET A 117 -0.57 0.24 -11.93
N ARG A 118 -1.23 1.00 -11.05
CA ARG A 118 -2.57 0.66 -10.55
C ARG A 118 -3.59 0.53 -11.67
N ILE A 119 -3.52 1.41 -12.67
CA ILE A 119 -4.52 1.49 -13.75
C ILE A 119 -4.18 0.66 -14.98
N VAL A 120 -3.07 -0.09 -14.97
CA VAL A 120 -2.53 -0.78 -16.17
C VAL A 120 -3.52 -1.76 -16.82
N LYS A 121 -4.50 -2.27 -16.07
CA LYS A 121 -5.57 -3.12 -16.61
C LYS A 121 -6.74 -2.31 -17.16
N ALA A 122 -7.13 -1.21 -16.54
CA ALA A 122 -8.29 -0.42 -16.95
C ALA A 122 -7.96 0.55 -18.09
N ASP A 123 -6.79 1.19 -18.04
CA ASP A 123 -6.31 2.12 -19.06
C ASP A 123 -4.80 1.94 -19.31
N PRO A 124 -4.40 0.93 -20.12
CA PRO A 124 -3.00 0.63 -20.38
C PRO A 124 -2.24 1.78 -21.06
N ALA A 125 -2.91 2.61 -21.87
CA ALA A 125 -2.28 3.69 -22.61
C ALA A 125 -1.90 4.85 -21.67
N THR A 126 -2.82 5.27 -20.80
CA THR A 126 -2.55 6.27 -19.76
C THR A 126 -1.54 5.73 -18.75
N ALA A 127 -1.65 4.45 -18.36
CA ALA A 127 -0.68 3.79 -17.47
C ALA A 127 0.74 3.93 -18.02
N LYS A 128 0.96 3.51 -19.28
CA LYS A 128 2.28 3.60 -19.92
C LYS A 128 2.78 5.04 -19.98
N THR A 129 1.94 5.96 -20.44
CA THR A 129 2.30 7.38 -20.57
C THR A 129 2.75 7.97 -19.23
N GLN A 130 1.99 7.75 -18.15
CA GLN A 130 2.32 8.28 -16.83
C GLN A 130 3.50 7.56 -16.20
N GLY A 131 3.62 6.25 -16.42
CA GLY A 131 4.75 5.45 -15.94
C GLY A 131 6.07 5.89 -16.57
N GLU A 132 6.12 5.98 -17.91
CA GLU A 132 7.32 6.44 -18.63
C GLU A 132 7.67 7.89 -18.27
N LYS A 133 6.67 8.75 -18.00
CA LYS A 133 6.90 10.10 -17.49
C LYS A 133 7.58 10.10 -16.12
N ALA A 134 7.20 9.20 -15.21
CA ALA A 134 7.87 9.04 -13.92
C ALA A 134 9.30 8.50 -14.06
N LEU A 135 9.50 7.53 -14.96
CA LEU A 135 10.79 6.87 -15.19
C LEU A 135 11.80 7.77 -15.92
N ALA A 136 11.34 8.71 -16.73
CA ALA A 136 12.18 9.64 -17.49
C ALA A 136 12.56 10.92 -16.73
N ASP A 137 11.93 11.17 -15.58
CA ASP A 137 12.12 12.40 -14.81
C ASP A 137 13.52 12.42 -14.16
N ASP A 138 14.27 13.50 -14.37
CA ASP A 138 15.65 13.68 -13.89
C ASP A 138 15.79 13.79 -12.37
N GLY A 139 14.69 14.07 -11.66
CA GLY A 139 14.62 14.00 -10.21
C GLY A 139 14.70 12.59 -9.65
N GLY A 140 14.50 11.58 -10.51
CA GLY A 140 14.58 10.16 -10.17
C GLY A 140 13.40 9.68 -9.33
N LEU A 141 13.46 8.39 -8.96
CA LEU A 141 12.54 7.73 -8.05
C LEU A 141 13.18 7.57 -6.67
N LEU A 142 12.40 7.13 -5.68
CA LEU A 142 12.98 6.57 -4.45
C LEU A 142 13.88 5.39 -4.85
N SER A 143 15.07 5.30 -4.28
CA SER A 143 16.13 4.42 -4.81
C SER A 143 16.93 3.71 -3.72
N THR A 144 17.11 4.32 -2.55
CA THR A 144 17.86 3.76 -1.44
C THR A 144 17.05 3.78 -0.16
N ALA A 145 17.50 3.04 0.86
CA ALA A 145 16.85 3.02 2.16
C ALA A 145 16.80 4.40 2.85
N ALA A 146 17.64 5.36 2.43
CA ALA A 146 17.62 6.73 2.93
C ALA A 146 16.45 7.55 2.37
N ASP A 147 15.90 7.15 1.22
CA ASP A 147 14.79 7.86 0.56
C ASP A 147 13.42 7.47 1.16
N VAL A 148 13.37 6.47 2.06
CA VAL A 148 12.11 5.92 2.59
C VAL A 148 11.19 7.01 3.18
N ALA A 149 9.94 7.04 2.74
CA ALA A 149 8.96 8.00 3.26
C ALA A 149 8.35 7.45 4.56
N LYS A 150 8.74 8.01 5.70
CA LYS A 150 8.15 7.69 7.01
C LYS A 150 7.67 8.94 7.70
N MET A 151 6.49 8.87 8.30
CA MET A 151 5.95 9.92 9.15
C MET A 151 6.43 9.75 10.58
N SER A 152 7.14 10.74 11.10
CA SER A 152 7.57 10.76 12.50
C SER A 152 6.38 10.92 13.45
N ILE A 153 6.39 10.20 14.57
CA ILE A 153 5.40 10.37 15.63
C ILE A 153 5.66 11.71 16.33
N TYR A 154 4.60 12.50 16.54
CA TYR A 154 4.65 13.79 17.22
C TYR A 154 3.53 13.90 18.25
N ALA A 155 3.62 14.84 19.20
CA ALA A 155 2.70 14.93 20.34
C ALA A 155 1.21 15.05 19.96
N GLY A 156 0.90 15.63 18.80
CA GLY A 156 -0.47 15.74 18.28
C GLY A 156 -1.01 14.46 17.61
N TRP A 157 -0.15 13.45 17.39
CA TRP A 157 -0.54 12.15 16.86
C TRP A 157 -0.76 11.16 18.01
N ASN A 158 -2.03 10.89 18.37
CA ASN A 158 -2.39 9.98 19.45
C ASN A 158 -1.58 10.19 20.76
N GLY A 159 -1.35 11.47 21.11
CA GLY A 159 -0.56 11.82 22.30
C GLY A 159 0.93 11.45 22.20
N GLY A 160 1.48 11.33 20.98
CA GLY A 160 2.86 10.92 20.75
C GLY A 160 3.07 9.41 20.73
N THR A 161 2.04 8.62 20.39
CA THR A 161 2.09 7.15 20.37
C THR A 161 1.80 6.59 18.98
N ASN A 162 2.63 5.65 18.54
CA ASN A 162 2.41 4.87 17.32
C ASN A 162 1.19 3.94 17.48
N ASP A 163 0.23 4.05 16.57
CA ASP A 163 -1.01 3.26 16.56
C ASP A 163 -0.76 1.74 16.52
N TYR A 164 0.32 1.31 15.87
CA TYR A 164 0.68 -0.11 15.80
C TYR A 164 1.11 -0.66 17.16
N ASP A 165 1.86 0.12 17.93
CA ASP A 165 2.24 -0.22 19.31
C ASP A 165 1.00 -0.32 20.20
N LEU A 166 0.11 0.68 20.08
CA LEU A 166 -1.11 0.78 20.87
C LEU A 166 -2.03 -0.43 20.65
N VAL A 167 -2.35 -0.74 19.39
CA VAL A 167 -3.25 -1.86 19.06
C VAL A 167 -2.59 -3.21 19.35
N ALA A 168 -1.27 -3.35 19.16
CA ALA A 168 -0.54 -4.54 19.56
C ALA A 168 -0.55 -4.75 21.08
N GLY A 169 -0.42 -3.66 21.85
CA GLY A 169 -0.47 -3.65 23.31
C GLY A 169 -1.85 -3.98 23.89
N TRP A 170 -2.93 -3.60 23.21
CA TRP A 170 -4.30 -3.99 23.58
C TRP A 170 -4.60 -5.48 23.36
N GLY A 171 -3.77 -6.16 22.58
CA GLY A 171 -4.01 -7.53 22.17
C GLY A 171 -4.90 -7.67 20.93
N ASP A 172 -5.33 -6.57 20.33
CA ASP A 172 -6.31 -6.53 19.22
C ASP A 172 -5.73 -6.89 17.83
N THR A 173 -4.42 -7.15 17.73
CA THR A 173 -3.79 -7.55 16.47
C THR A 173 -2.76 -8.64 16.65
N ARG A 174 -2.66 -9.56 15.68
CA ARG A 174 -1.58 -10.56 15.57
C ARG A 174 -1.07 -10.58 14.13
N ALA A 175 0.13 -11.12 13.94
CA ALA A 175 0.68 -11.36 12.62
C ALA A 175 -0.33 -12.15 11.78
N ASN A 176 -0.52 -11.79 10.51
CA ASN A 176 -1.40 -12.55 9.63
C ASN A 176 -0.70 -13.87 9.23
N ALA A 177 -1.41 -14.99 9.32
CA ALA A 177 -0.86 -16.30 8.95
C ALA A 177 -0.24 -16.31 7.53
N ALA A 178 -0.83 -15.58 6.57
CA ALA A 178 -0.34 -15.55 5.20
C ALA A 178 1.08 -14.98 5.09
N ILE A 179 1.40 -13.85 5.75
CA ILE A 179 2.75 -13.29 5.63
C ILE A 179 3.78 -14.18 6.32
N ILE A 180 3.39 -14.80 7.43
CA ILE A 180 4.24 -15.71 8.18
C ILE A 180 4.58 -16.96 7.36
N THR A 181 3.63 -17.56 6.63
CA THR A 181 3.93 -18.76 5.81
C THR A 181 4.87 -18.47 4.64
N TYR A 182 4.75 -17.31 3.99
CA TYR A 182 5.74 -16.88 2.99
C TYR A 182 7.11 -16.64 3.63
N MET A 183 7.18 -15.89 4.72
CA MET A 183 8.45 -15.53 5.36
C MET A 183 9.17 -16.76 5.95
N ASN A 184 8.45 -17.68 6.60
CA ASN A 184 9.01 -18.94 7.07
C ASN A 184 9.53 -19.78 5.88
N GLY A 185 8.71 -19.90 4.84
CA GLY A 185 9.04 -20.65 3.63
C GLY A 185 10.28 -20.15 2.89
N TYR A 186 10.47 -18.83 2.87
CA TYR A 186 11.64 -18.20 2.29
C TYR A 186 12.84 -18.10 3.24
N SER A 187 12.67 -18.47 4.51
CA SER A 187 13.64 -18.19 5.57
C SER A 187 14.02 -16.70 5.58
N ASP A 188 12.99 -15.84 5.52
CA ASP A 188 13.14 -14.40 5.31
C ASP A 188 13.74 -13.73 6.56
N PRO A 189 14.93 -13.09 6.44
CA PRO A 189 15.62 -12.47 7.58
C PRO A 189 14.88 -11.25 8.14
N ARG A 190 13.86 -10.71 7.45
CA ARG A 190 13.03 -9.61 7.94
C ARG A 190 12.01 -10.05 9.00
N ILE A 191 11.75 -11.35 9.15
CA ILE A 191 10.64 -11.82 10.01
C ILE A 191 10.77 -11.36 11.46
N SER A 192 11.99 -11.34 12.01
CA SER A 192 12.27 -10.86 13.37
C SER A 192 12.24 -9.34 13.49
N LYS A 193 12.35 -8.61 12.37
CA LYS A 193 12.16 -7.16 12.33
C LYS A 193 10.67 -6.81 12.37
N TYR A 194 9.83 -7.66 11.78
CA TYR A 194 8.39 -7.42 11.68
C TYR A 194 7.65 -7.90 12.92
N PHE A 195 8.02 -9.07 13.44
CA PHE A 195 7.25 -9.79 14.43
C PHE A 195 8.09 -10.23 15.63
N LEU A 196 7.42 -10.36 16.77
CA LEU A 196 7.91 -11.11 17.92
C LEU A 196 7.56 -12.59 17.75
N PRO A 197 8.43 -13.52 18.21
CA PRO A 197 8.08 -14.93 18.25
C PRO A 197 6.88 -15.15 19.19
N ALA A 198 6.11 -16.20 18.92
CA ALA A 198 4.96 -16.59 19.72
C ALA A 198 5.38 -16.98 21.15
N THR A 199 4.51 -16.64 22.10
CA THR A 199 4.63 -16.96 23.52
C THR A 199 3.66 -18.04 23.96
N ASP A 200 2.69 -18.41 23.12
CA ASP A 200 1.83 -19.58 23.33
C ASP A 200 2.68 -20.84 23.51
N ALA A 201 2.41 -21.63 24.55
CA ALA A 201 3.21 -22.79 24.92
C ALA A 201 3.27 -23.86 23.81
N SER A 202 2.24 -23.98 22.97
CA SER A 202 2.17 -24.96 21.88
C SER A 202 3.13 -24.65 20.73
N VAL A 203 3.52 -23.38 20.58
CA VAL A 203 4.29 -22.85 19.43
C VAL A 203 5.38 -21.87 19.89
N ALA A 204 5.83 -21.99 21.15
CA ALA A 204 6.75 -21.05 21.77
C ALA A 204 8.04 -20.89 20.96
N GLY A 205 8.45 -19.64 20.74
CA GLY A 205 9.65 -19.31 19.96
C GLY A 205 9.49 -19.39 18.44
N GLN A 206 8.35 -19.89 17.94
CA GLN A 206 8.07 -19.93 16.51
C GLN A 206 7.47 -18.60 16.03
N TYR A 207 7.59 -18.34 14.73
CA TYR A 207 6.79 -17.32 14.08
C TYR A 207 5.53 -17.97 13.52
N ILE A 208 4.38 -17.61 14.10
CA ILE A 208 3.05 -18.12 13.71
C ILE A 208 2.03 -16.98 13.77
N GLY A 209 1.24 -16.85 12.70
CA GLY A 209 0.21 -15.83 12.59
C GLY A 209 -1.18 -16.40 12.81
N LEU A 210 -2.17 -15.51 12.88
CA LEU A 210 -3.59 -15.82 12.92
C LEU A 210 -4.18 -15.70 11.51
N ARG A 211 -4.98 -16.68 11.08
CA ARG A 211 -5.67 -16.62 9.79
C ARG A 211 -6.82 -15.60 9.83
N ILE A 212 -6.81 -14.67 8.89
CA ILE A 212 -7.90 -13.70 8.74
C ILE A 212 -9.22 -14.40 8.36
N GLY A 213 -10.31 -14.03 9.05
CA GLY A 213 -11.61 -14.67 8.87
C GLY A 213 -11.62 -16.17 9.23
N GLY A 214 -10.72 -16.60 10.12
CA GLY A 214 -10.78 -17.90 10.77
C GLY A 214 -12.04 -18.04 11.64
N ASP A 215 -12.42 -19.27 11.95
CA ASP A 215 -13.42 -19.57 12.95
C ASP A 215 -12.83 -19.34 14.34
N ILE A 216 -13.35 -18.32 15.04
CA ILE A 216 -12.94 -17.92 16.38
C ILE A 216 -14.21 -17.97 17.23
N SER A 217 -14.34 -19.00 18.07
CA SER A 217 -15.48 -19.11 19.00
C SER A 217 -15.53 -17.93 19.97
N ALA A 218 -16.72 -17.56 20.43
CA ALA A 218 -16.88 -16.48 21.41
C ALA A 218 -16.02 -16.74 22.67
N GLY A 219 -15.21 -15.75 23.08
CA GLY A 219 -14.26 -15.86 24.20
C GLY A 219 -12.84 -16.29 23.82
N ALA A 220 -12.55 -16.53 22.52
CA ALA A 220 -11.23 -16.98 22.06
C ALA A 220 -10.24 -15.84 21.74
N HIS A 221 -10.48 -14.61 22.22
CA HIS A 221 -9.46 -13.56 22.17
C HIS A 221 -8.17 -14.08 22.82
N ASP A 222 -8.29 -14.60 24.05
CA ASP A 222 -7.16 -15.08 24.84
C ASP A 222 -6.46 -16.30 24.23
N THR A 223 -7.16 -17.07 23.39
CA THR A 223 -6.60 -18.24 22.68
C THR A 223 -5.45 -17.85 21.75
N TYR A 224 -5.55 -16.71 21.08
CA TYR A 224 -4.56 -16.29 20.08
C TYR A 224 -3.64 -15.17 20.58
N VAL A 225 -3.84 -14.70 21.81
CA VAL A 225 -2.99 -13.65 22.39
C VAL A 225 -1.51 -14.06 22.44
N GLY A 226 -1.22 -15.36 22.54
CA GLY A 226 0.15 -15.88 22.52
C GLY A 226 0.77 -16.05 21.13
N TYR A 227 0.07 -15.79 20.02
CA TYR A 227 0.65 -15.88 18.68
C TYR A 227 1.58 -14.71 18.39
N SER A 228 2.36 -14.77 17.30
CA SER A 228 3.28 -13.70 16.94
C SER A 228 2.56 -12.36 16.80
N ASN A 229 3.10 -11.35 17.46
CA ASN A 229 2.62 -9.97 17.41
C ASN A 229 3.63 -9.08 16.69
N LEU A 230 3.29 -7.82 16.39
CA LEU A 230 4.23 -6.84 15.85
C LEU A 230 5.46 -6.69 16.76
N ASN A 231 6.62 -6.42 16.18
CA ASN A 231 7.84 -6.13 16.93
C ASN A 231 7.83 -4.73 17.54
N VAL A 232 7.05 -4.58 18.61
CA VAL A 232 6.92 -3.36 19.42
C VAL A 232 8.19 -3.02 20.22
N ASN A 233 9.13 -3.96 20.32
CA ASN A 233 10.46 -3.69 20.90
C ASN A 233 11.44 -3.09 19.87
N GLY A 234 10.99 -2.88 18.62
CA GLY A 234 11.81 -2.38 17.53
C GLY A 234 11.02 -1.49 16.59
N ALA A 235 10.78 -1.98 15.37
CA ALA A 235 10.23 -1.19 14.27
C ALA A 235 8.79 -0.72 14.49
N PHE A 236 8.09 -1.24 15.50
CA PHE A 236 6.73 -0.85 15.87
C PHE A 236 6.63 -0.32 17.30
N SER A 237 7.74 0.15 17.88
CA SER A 237 7.72 0.77 19.20
C SER A 237 6.89 2.06 19.22
N GLN A 238 6.53 2.50 20.43
CA GLN A 238 5.71 3.70 20.68
C GLN A 238 6.18 4.94 19.88
N SER A 239 7.48 5.14 19.72
CA SER A 239 8.06 6.30 19.02
C SER A 239 8.50 6.02 17.58
N ALA A 240 8.30 4.81 17.08
CA ALA A 240 8.73 4.44 15.73
C ALA A 240 7.90 5.18 14.67
N SER A 241 8.57 5.75 13.68
CA SER A 241 7.93 6.40 12.54
C SER A 241 7.11 5.41 11.70
N GLN A 242 5.98 5.87 11.15
CA GLN A 242 5.08 5.05 10.34
C GLN A 242 5.41 5.14 8.86
N LEU A 243 5.36 4.00 8.16
CA LEU A 243 5.64 3.93 6.73
C LEU A 243 4.53 4.60 5.89
N ILE A 244 4.92 5.51 5.00
CA ILE A 244 4.04 6.06 3.95
C ILE A 244 4.33 5.36 2.61
N MET A 245 5.61 5.25 2.25
CA MET A 245 6.06 4.63 1.00
C MET A 245 7.48 4.10 1.17
N SER A 246 7.68 2.82 0.84
CA SER A 246 9.01 2.20 0.83
C SER A 246 9.77 2.60 -0.43
N ALA A 247 11.08 2.81 -0.32
CA ALA A 247 11.94 2.97 -1.48
C ALA A 247 12.10 1.65 -2.26
N ALA A 248 11.99 0.50 -1.59
CA ALA A 248 11.98 -0.81 -2.25
C ALA A 248 10.80 -0.95 -3.23
N GLU A 249 9.66 -0.32 -2.95
CA GLU A 249 8.52 -0.34 -3.85
C GLU A 249 8.84 0.26 -5.23
N ALA A 250 9.63 1.34 -5.30
CA ALA A 250 10.00 1.95 -6.57
C ALA A 250 10.68 0.94 -7.50
N TRP A 251 11.59 0.11 -6.95
CA TRP A 251 12.26 -0.95 -7.70
C TRP A 251 11.31 -2.04 -8.17
N PHE A 252 10.37 -2.47 -7.34
CA PHE A 252 9.37 -3.46 -7.78
C PHE A 252 8.41 -2.90 -8.84
N LEU A 253 8.08 -1.61 -8.76
CA LEU A 253 7.31 -0.93 -9.80
C LEU A 253 8.10 -0.84 -11.12
N LYS A 254 9.40 -0.55 -11.06
CA LYS A 254 10.29 -0.60 -12.23
C LYS A 254 10.38 -2.00 -12.82
N ALA A 255 10.52 -3.03 -11.99
CA ALA A 255 10.56 -4.42 -12.43
C ALA A 255 9.28 -4.81 -13.19
N GLU A 256 8.09 -4.43 -12.68
CA GLU A 256 6.84 -4.66 -13.39
C GLU A 256 6.76 -3.83 -14.69
N ALA A 257 7.22 -2.58 -14.69
CA ALA A 257 7.29 -1.75 -15.88
C ALA A 257 8.23 -2.34 -16.96
N ALA A 258 9.34 -2.95 -16.54
CA ALA A 258 10.29 -3.62 -17.42
C ALA A 258 9.69 -4.88 -18.05
N LEU A 259 8.93 -5.69 -17.30
CA LEU A 259 8.15 -6.81 -17.86
C LEU A 259 7.15 -6.34 -18.93
N ARG A 260 6.65 -5.10 -18.81
CA ARG A 260 5.72 -4.49 -19.76
C ARG A 260 6.40 -3.76 -20.92
N GLY A 261 7.74 -3.75 -20.98
CA GLY A 261 8.51 -3.08 -22.02
C GLY A 261 8.36 -1.56 -22.02
N TRP A 262 8.17 -0.94 -20.85
CA TRP A 262 8.12 0.53 -20.74
C TRP A 262 9.53 1.13 -20.89
N ALA A 263 9.61 2.27 -21.56
CA ALA A 263 10.86 3.01 -21.73
C ALA A 263 11.43 3.45 -20.38
N ASN A 264 12.76 3.42 -20.25
CA ASN A 264 13.52 3.78 -19.05
C ASN A 264 13.21 2.92 -17.81
N ALA A 265 12.48 1.80 -17.95
CA ALA A 265 12.21 0.90 -16.84
C ALA A 265 13.47 0.18 -16.34
N GLY A 266 14.39 -0.18 -17.25
CA GLY A 266 15.60 -0.93 -16.93
C GLY A 266 15.42 -2.44 -17.17
N ASP A 267 16.12 -3.25 -16.39
CA ASP A 267 16.06 -4.71 -16.46
C ASP A 267 15.25 -5.27 -15.28
N ALA A 268 14.27 -6.13 -15.57
CA ALA A 268 13.34 -6.65 -14.57
C ALA A 268 14.03 -7.49 -13.48
N GLN A 269 15.09 -8.24 -13.82
CA GLN A 269 15.82 -9.03 -12.83
C GLN A 269 16.58 -8.11 -11.88
N ASN A 270 17.37 -7.19 -12.43
CA ASN A 270 18.15 -6.25 -11.64
C ASN A 270 17.25 -5.41 -10.72
N ASP A 271 16.13 -4.91 -11.25
CA ASP A 271 15.18 -4.13 -10.45
C ASP A 271 14.52 -4.98 -9.34
N TYR A 272 14.15 -6.23 -9.62
CA TYR A 272 13.61 -7.14 -8.61
C TYR A 272 14.62 -7.42 -7.48
N GLU A 273 15.86 -7.76 -7.83
CA GLU A 273 16.93 -8.06 -6.87
C GLU A 273 17.30 -6.82 -6.06
N GLN A 274 17.36 -5.65 -6.70
CA GLN A 274 17.61 -4.38 -6.03
C GLN A 274 16.48 -3.98 -5.09
N GLY A 275 15.22 -4.23 -5.45
CA GLY A 275 14.07 -4.01 -4.56
C GLY A 275 14.17 -4.83 -3.28
N ILE A 276 14.57 -6.10 -3.37
CA ILE A 276 14.82 -6.94 -2.19
C ILE A 276 15.98 -6.36 -1.37
N GLN A 277 17.10 -6.00 -2.00
CA GLN A 277 18.26 -5.46 -1.30
C GLN A 277 17.94 -4.15 -0.56
N VAL A 278 17.19 -3.23 -1.19
CA VAL A 278 16.75 -1.98 -0.56
C VAL A 278 15.81 -2.27 0.61
N SER A 279 14.88 -3.20 0.46
CA SER A 279 14.01 -3.62 1.57
C SER A 279 14.82 -4.17 2.73
N MET A 280 15.78 -5.06 2.49
CA MET A 280 16.66 -5.58 3.54
C MET A 280 17.37 -4.44 4.29
N ASN A 281 17.86 -3.44 3.56
CA ASN A 281 18.53 -2.27 4.14
C ASN A 281 17.57 -1.38 4.95
N GLU A 282 16.35 -1.12 4.46
CA GLU A 282 15.32 -0.35 5.20
C GLU A 282 14.97 -0.96 6.56
N TRP A 283 15.09 -2.28 6.67
CA TRP A 283 14.77 -3.06 7.86
C TRP A 283 16.01 -3.47 8.68
N GLY A 284 17.21 -3.10 8.22
CA GLY A 284 18.46 -3.52 8.86
C GLY A 284 18.59 -5.04 8.97
N ALA A 285 18.11 -5.77 7.97
CA ALA A 285 18.19 -7.22 7.86
C ALA A 285 19.39 -7.61 6.99
N ASN A 286 20.12 -8.66 7.38
CA ASN A 286 21.21 -9.19 6.56
C ASN A 286 20.62 -10.10 5.47
N ILE A 287 20.88 -9.77 4.21
CA ILE A 287 20.32 -10.51 3.06
C ILE A 287 20.85 -11.94 2.95
N GLY A 288 22.09 -12.23 3.37
CA GLY A 288 22.69 -13.55 3.26
C GLY A 288 22.53 -14.16 1.86
N SER A 289 22.05 -15.41 1.78
CA SER A 289 21.75 -16.13 0.53
C SER A 289 20.29 -16.01 0.08
N TYR A 290 19.55 -15.01 0.55
CA TYR A 290 18.10 -14.90 0.30
C TYR A 290 17.77 -14.79 -1.20
N LEU A 291 18.53 -14.02 -1.97
CA LEU A 291 18.35 -13.89 -3.43
C LEU A 291 18.60 -15.19 -4.20
N ASP A 292 19.44 -16.08 -3.66
CA ASP A 292 19.74 -17.37 -4.26
C ASP A 292 18.75 -18.46 -3.89
N ASN A 293 17.75 -18.17 -3.04
CA ASN A 293 16.80 -19.16 -2.57
C ASN A 293 15.85 -19.63 -3.69
N SER A 294 16.22 -20.74 -4.32
CA SER A 294 15.47 -21.39 -5.41
C SER A 294 14.60 -22.56 -4.96
N THR A 295 14.51 -22.83 -3.66
CA THR A 295 13.80 -24.01 -3.12
C THR A 295 12.74 -23.65 -2.10
N GLY A 296 12.92 -22.57 -1.34
CA GLY A 296 11.97 -22.04 -0.38
C GLY A 296 10.71 -21.54 -1.07
N LYS A 297 9.56 -21.97 -0.56
CA LYS A 297 8.20 -21.70 -1.04
C LYS A 297 7.32 -21.44 0.17
N GLU A 298 6.18 -20.80 -0.03
CA GLU A 298 5.16 -20.66 1.02
C GLU A 298 4.95 -22.01 1.76
N THR A 299 4.97 -21.99 3.09
CA THR A 299 4.64 -23.18 3.88
C THR A 299 3.14 -23.36 4.01
N ALA A 300 2.68 -24.58 4.32
CA ALA A 300 1.31 -24.74 4.83
C ALA A 300 1.16 -23.99 6.16
N TYR A 301 -0.05 -23.50 6.43
CA TYR A 301 -0.43 -22.97 7.74
C TYR A 301 -1.16 -24.06 8.53
N THR A 302 -0.66 -24.38 9.72
CA THR A 302 -1.31 -25.27 10.67
C THR A 302 -1.63 -24.48 11.92
N ASP A 303 -2.92 -24.40 12.25
CA ASP A 303 -3.38 -23.73 13.46
C ASP A 303 -3.49 -24.75 14.61
N PRO A 304 -2.66 -24.67 15.66
CA PRO A 304 -2.72 -25.60 16.79
C PRO A 304 -4.03 -25.52 17.58
N ASN A 305 -4.77 -24.41 17.47
CA ASN A 305 -6.00 -24.17 18.22
C ASN A 305 -7.27 -24.50 17.42
N GLY A 306 -7.17 -24.82 16.13
CA GLY A 306 -8.33 -25.18 15.31
C GLY A 306 -7.97 -25.66 13.91
N ALA A 307 -8.08 -26.98 13.67
CA ALA A 307 -7.71 -27.58 12.38
C ALA A 307 -8.44 -26.95 11.17
N ASP A 308 -9.69 -26.50 11.34
CA ASP A 308 -10.47 -25.83 10.30
C ASP A 308 -9.88 -24.48 9.86
N ASN A 309 -9.07 -23.86 10.72
CA ASN A 309 -8.32 -22.65 10.40
C ASN A 309 -7.05 -22.93 9.60
N SER A 310 -6.60 -24.18 9.50
CA SER A 310 -5.41 -24.56 8.73
C SER A 310 -5.62 -24.41 7.21
N SER A 311 -4.53 -24.20 6.47
CA SER A 311 -4.55 -24.09 5.02
C SER A 311 -3.31 -24.74 4.42
N PRO A 312 -3.41 -25.46 3.28
CA PRO A 312 -2.23 -25.77 2.48
C PRO A 312 -1.57 -24.47 1.99
N ALA A 313 -0.30 -24.57 1.59
CA ALA A 313 0.35 -23.52 0.82
C ALA A 313 -0.42 -23.27 -0.48
N LEU A 314 -0.55 -22.00 -0.86
CA LEU A 314 -1.29 -21.57 -2.05
C LEU A 314 -0.38 -21.18 -3.20
N SER A 315 0.89 -20.85 -2.91
CA SER A 315 1.91 -20.56 -3.92
C SER A 315 3.07 -21.54 -3.85
N THR A 316 3.69 -21.76 -5.01
CA THR A 316 4.94 -22.51 -5.14
C THR A 316 6.09 -21.63 -5.63
N ILE A 317 5.87 -20.30 -5.68
CA ILE A 317 6.86 -19.35 -6.15
C ILE A 317 8.07 -19.32 -5.21
N THR A 318 9.26 -19.18 -5.80
CA THR A 318 10.53 -19.12 -5.07
C THR A 318 11.10 -17.71 -5.16
N VAL A 319 12.00 -17.35 -4.23
CA VAL A 319 12.63 -16.02 -4.20
C VAL A 319 13.54 -15.80 -5.39
N LYS A 320 14.41 -16.77 -5.72
CA LYS A 320 15.37 -16.60 -6.80
C LYS A 320 14.67 -16.25 -8.11
N TRP A 321 15.17 -15.21 -8.78
CA TRP A 321 14.67 -14.82 -10.08
C TRP A 321 14.91 -15.93 -11.11
N ASP A 322 13.90 -16.21 -11.92
CA ASP A 322 13.99 -17.15 -13.03
C ASP A 322 13.68 -16.42 -14.34
N LYS A 323 14.73 -16.17 -15.12
CA LYS A 323 14.62 -15.49 -16.42
C LYS A 323 13.75 -16.25 -17.43
N ASN A 324 13.65 -17.57 -17.29
CA ASN A 324 12.91 -18.45 -18.20
C ASN A 324 11.45 -18.63 -17.78
N ALA A 325 11.07 -18.13 -16.60
CA ALA A 325 9.68 -18.17 -16.13
C ALA A 325 8.78 -17.29 -17.01
N SER A 326 7.47 -17.60 -17.00
CA SER A 326 6.48 -16.76 -17.68
C SER A 326 6.38 -15.38 -17.03
N ASP A 327 5.86 -14.39 -17.76
CA ASP A 327 5.66 -13.04 -17.22
C ASP A 327 4.72 -13.06 -16.01
N GLU A 328 3.76 -13.97 -15.98
CA GLU A 328 2.86 -14.18 -14.85
C GLU A 328 3.61 -14.66 -13.59
N GLN A 329 4.55 -15.61 -13.74
CA GLN A 329 5.39 -16.09 -12.63
C GLN A 329 6.42 -15.04 -12.20
N LYS A 330 6.93 -14.23 -13.12
CA LYS A 330 7.81 -13.09 -12.81
C LYS A 330 7.04 -12.02 -12.04
N LEU A 331 5.81 -11.73 -12.43
CA LEU A 331 4.93 -10.82 -11.71
C LEU A 331 4.57 -11.35 -10.31
N GLU A 332 4.28 -12.64 -10.16
CA GLU A 332 4.04 -13.24 -8.85
C GLU A 332 5.24 -13.03 -7.91
N ARG A 333 6.47 -13.21 -8.39
CA ARG A 333 7.70 -12.90 -7.62
C ARG A 333 7.76 -11.43 -7.22
N ILE A 334 7.60 -10.53 -8.19
CA ILE A 334 7.67 -9.07 -7.97
C ILE A 334 6.66 -8.63 -6.91
N ILE A 335 5.38 -8.99 -7.08
CA ILE A 335 4.32 -8.53 -6.19
C ILE A 335 4.43 -9.19 -4.81
N THR A 336 4.83 -10.46 -4.73
CA THR A 336 5.04 -11.14 -3.44
C THR A 336 6.17 -10.49 -2.65
N GLN A 337 7.31 -10.18 -3.27
CA GLN A 337 8.41 -9.50 -2.59
C GLN A 337 8.10 -8.03 -2.29
N LYS A 338 7.38 -7.34 -3.18
CA LYS A 338 6.86 -5.99 -2.92
C LYS A 338 5.95 -5.97 -1.70
N TRP A 339 5.04 -6.93 -1.60
CA TRP A 339 4.11 -7.07 -0.49
C TRP A 339 4.83 -7.28 0.85
N ILE A 340 5.86 -8.14 0.88
CA ILE A 340 6.70 -8.30 2.07
C ILE A 340 7.43 -7.00 2.38
N ALA A 341 8.06 -6.37 1.37
CA ALA A 341 8.88 -5.18 1.55
C ALA A 341 8.11 -3.97 2.10
N MET A 342 6.85 -3.82 1.72
CA MET A 342 6.01 -2.67 2.09
C MET A 342 5.20 -2.87 3.38
N PHE A 343 5.32 -4.01 4.07
CA PHE A 343 4.70 -4.21 5.38
C PHE A 343 5.10 -3.06 6.33
N PRO A 344 4.19 -2.41 7.08
CA PRO A 344 2.79 -2.76 7.35
C PRO A 344 1.75 -2.05 6.44
N ASP A 345 2.11 -1.50 5.27
CA ASP A 345 1.15 -0.78 4.41
C ASP A 345 0.12 -1.72 3.77
N GLY A 346 -0.93 -2.02 4.53
CA GLY A 346 -2.03 -2.88 4.10
C GLY A 346 -2.94 -2.26 3.03
N ALA A 347 -2.97 -0.93 2.91
CA ALA A 347 -3.87 -0.25 1.98
C ALA A 347 -3.41 -0.44 0.54
N ASP A 348 -2.15 -0.12 0.28
CA ASP A 348 -1.55 -0.24 -1.03
C ASP A 348 -1.27 -1.72 -1.39
N ALA A 349 -0.96 -2.56 -0.39
CA ALA A 349 -0.88 -4.02 -0.53
C ALA A 349 -2.20 -4.65 -0.98
N TRP A 350 -3.33 -4.30 -0.35
CA TRP A 350 -4.64 -4.81 -0.73
C TRP A 350 -5.07 -4.33 -2.12
N ALA A 351 -4.66 -3.12 -2.52
CA ALA A 351 -4.88 -2.64 -3.87
C ALA A 351 -4.07 -3.43 -4.92
N ASP A 352 -2.81 -3.79 -4.64
CA ASP A 352 -2.04 -4.66 -5.53
C ASP A 352 -2.56 -6.10 -5.59
N TYR A 353 -3.00 -6.66 -4.45
CA TYR A 353 -3.66 -7.95 -4.42
C TYR A 353 -4.93 -7.96 -5.28
N ARG A 354 -5.78 -6.93 -5.16
CA ARG A 354 -7.00 -6.85 -5.98
C ARG A 354 -6.68 -6.74 -7.46
N ARG A 355 -5.69 -5.92 -7.82
CA ARG A 355 -5.28 -5.66 -9.20
C ARG A 355 -4.64 -6.89 -9.85
N THR A 356 -3.76 -7.59 -9.14
CA THR A 356 -2.88 -8.63 -9.72
C THR A 356 -3.28 -10.06 -9.36
N GLY A 357 -3.92 -10.24 -8.20
CA GLY A 357 -4.16 -11.54 -7.57
C GLY A 357 -3.00 -12.06 -6.73
N TYR A 358 -1.93 -11.27 -6.54
CA TYR A 358 -0.73 -11.65 -5.79
C TYR A 358 -0.50 -10.77 -4.55
N PRO A 359 0.15 -11.32 -3.49
CA PRO A 359 0.44 -12.75 -3.31
C PRO A 359 -0.84 -13.59 -3.22
N ARG A 360 -0.73 -14.91 -3.33
CA ARG A 360 -1.88 -15.79 -3.06
C ARG A 360 -2.18 -15.74 -1.56
N LEU A 361 -3.40 -15.33 -1.20
CA LEU A 361 -3.84 -15.20 0.19
C LEU A 361 -4.87 -16.27 0.54
N PHE A 362 -4.84 -16.74 1.79
CA PHE A 362 -5.84 -17.67 2.30
C PHE A 362 -7.26 -17.08 2.16
N PRO A 363 -8.20 -17.81 1.55
CA PRO A 363 -9.60 -17.46 1.67
C PRO A 363 -10.02 -17.49 3.15
N VAL A 364 -11.02 -16.67 3.50
CA VAL A 364 -11.62 -16.74 4.85
C VAL A 364 -12.27 -18.11 5.06
N VAL A 365 -12.25 -18.61 6.30
CA VAL A 365 -12.94 -19.83 6.70
C VAL A 365 -14.43 -19.54 6.85
N VAL A 366 -14.75 -18.47 7.58
CA VAL A 366 -16.12 -18.03 7.85
C VAL A 366 -16.45 -16.80 7.02
N ASN A 367 -17.43 -16.92 6.13
CA ASN A 367 -17.91 -15.81 5.30
C ASN A 367 -19.30 -15.35 5.77
N ASN A 368 -19.34 -14.29 6.57
CA ASN A 368 -20.56 -13.68 7.10
C ASN A 368 -21.10 -12.53 6.23
N SER A 369 -20.71 -12.43 4.96
CA SER A 369 -21.14 -11.35 4.06
C SER A 369 -22.60 -11.44 3.59
N GLY A 370 -23.34 -12.48 4.00
CA GLY A 370 -24.69 -12.74 3.49
C GLY A 370 -24.73 -13.08 2.00
N GLY A 371 -23.64 -13.58 1.43
CA GLY A 371 -23.51 -13.92 0.01
C GLY A 371 -23.17 -12.75 -0.90
N THR A 372 -22.91 -11.55 -0.35
CA THR A 372 -22.52 -10.37 -1.15
C THR A 372 -21.04 -10.37 -1.56
N ILE A 373 -20.20 -11.13 -0.86
CA ILE A 373 -18.77 -11.27 -1.15
C ILE A 373 -18.48 -12.74 -1.45
N ASP A 374 -17.90 -13.02 -2.62
CA ASP A 374 -17.41 -14.35 -2.97
C ASP A 374 -16.15 -14.67 -2.15
N THR A 375 -16.13 -15.81 -1.46
CA THR A 375 -15.03 -16.22 -0.56
C THR A 375 -13.67 -16.34 -1.27
N LYS A 376 -13.65 -16.78 -2.53
CA LYS A 376 -12.42 -16.99 -3.29
C LYS A 376 -11.90 -15.67 -3.86
N ILE A 377 -12.81 -14.80 -4.30
CA ILE A 377 -12.49 -13.48 -4.83
C ILE A 377 -12.15 -12.52 -3.68
N GLN A 378 -12.72 -12.68 -2.49
CA GLN A 378 -12.55 -11.80 -1.33
C GLN A 378 -13.01 -10.35 -1.59
N ILE A 379 -12.82 -9.47 -0.61
CA ILE A 379 -13.32 -8.08 -0.61
C ILE A 379 -12.70 -7.29 -1.77
N ARG A 380 -13.55 -6.61 -2.53
CA ARG A 380 -13.19 -5.82 -3.73
C ARG A 380 -13.30 -4.32 -3.54
N ARG A 381 -14.09 -3.88 -2.56
CA ARG A 381 -14.20 -2.48 -2.11
C ARG A 381 -14.82 -2.40 -0.72
N ILE A 382 -14.83 -1.21 -0.14
CA ILE A 382 -15.62 -0.90 1.05
C ILE A 382 -16.93 -0.23 0.61
N PRO A 383 -18.11 -0.64 1.12
CA PRO A 383 -19.37 0.06 0.90
C PRO A 383 -19.29 1.53 1.31
N TYR A 384 -20.08 2.41 0.67
CA TYR A 384 -20.10 3.80 1.09
C TYR A 384 -20.62 3.94 2.54
N CYS A 385 -19.96 4.81 3.30
CA CYS A 385 -20.28 5.04 4.71
C CYS A 385 -21.74 5.48 4.91
N SER A 386 -22.31 5.15 6.08
CA SER A 386 -23.67 5.53 6.47
C SER A 386 -23.92 7.03 6.32
N ASP A 387 -22.96 7.85 6.74
CA ASP A 387 -23.11 9.31 6.72
C ASP A 387 -23.27 9.86 5.30
N GLN A 388 -22.63 9.24 4.30
CA GLN A 388 -22.84 9.65 2.89
C GLN A 388 -24.26 9.30 2.42
N LYS A 389 -24.81 8.16 2.86
CA LYS A 389 -26.17 7.73 2.55
C LYS A 389 -27.24 8.60 3.21
N THR A 390 -26.90 9.27 4.30
CA THR A 390 -27.82 10.17 5.00
C THR A 390 -27.64 11.63 4.57
N GLN A 391 -26.41 12.14 4.51
CA GLN A 391 -26.12 13.56 4.31
C GLN A 391 -25.91 13.94 2.84
N ASN A 392 -25.58 12.98 1.97
CA ASN A 392 -25.34 13.18 0.54
C ASN A 392 -26.11 12.14 -0.30
N ALA A 393 -27.33 11.82 0.13
CA ALA A 393 -28.12 10.66 -0.30
C ALA A 393 -28.32 10.59 -1.82
N ASP A 394 -28.77 11.69 -2.44
CA ASP A 394 -29.04 11.71 -3.88
C ASP A 394 -27.78 11.47 -4.72
N ALA A 395 -26.67 12.11 -4.34
CA ALA A 395 -25.41 11.97 -5.07
C ALA A 395 -24.79 10.59 -4.90
N VAL A 396 -24.82 10.01 -3.68
CA VAL A 396 -24.31 8.65 -3.48
C VAL A 396 -25.19 7.61 -4.16
N ASN A 397 -26.52 7.79 -4.15
CA ASN A 397 -27.44 6.91 -4.89
C ASN A 397 -27.18 6.98 -6.40
N ALA A 398 -26.98 8.18 -6.96
CA ALA A 398 -26.58 8.33 -8.35
C ALA A 398 -25.25 7.65 -8.66
N ALA A 399 -24.26 7.74 -7.76
CA ALA A 399 -22.97 7.07 -7.90
C ALA A 399 -23.10 5.54 -7.86
N ILE A 400 -23.93 4.99 -6.95
CA ILE A 400 -24.19 3.54 -6.83
C ILE A 400 -24.84 3.02 -8.11
N GLN A 401 -25.85 3.72 -8.64
CA GLN A 401 -26.50 3.32 -9.90
C GLN A 401 -25.53 3.38 -11.07
N LYS A 402 -24.75 4.45 -11.18
CA LYS A 402 -23.88 4.70 -12.32
C LYS A 402 -22.62 3.83 -12.34
N TYR A 403 -21.99 3.62 -11.18
CA TYR A 403 -20.65 3.03 -11.09
C TYR A 403 -20.60 1.65 -10.46
N LEU A 404 -21.68 1.21 -9.78
CA LEU A 404 -21.72 -0.03 -9.01
C LEU A 404 -22.92 -0.92 -9.38
N ASN A 405 -23.51 -0.74 -10.56
CA ASN A 405 -24.66 -1.52 -11.05
C ASN A 405 -25.82 -1.59 -10.04
N GLY A 406 -26.04 -0.51 -9.29
CA GLY A 406 -27.11 -0.42 -8.30
C GLY A 406 -26.84 -1.14 -6.97
N LYS A 407 -25.64 -1.70 -6.74
CA LYS A 407 -25.30 -2.48 -5.53
C LYS A 407 -24.12 -1.86 -4.79
N ASP A 408 -24.32 -1.46 -3.54
CA ASP A 408 -23.26 -0.93 -2.68
C ASP A 408 -22.82 -1.97 -1.64
N ASP A 409 -22.08 -2.97 -2.10
CA ASP A 409 -21.52 -4.03 -1.27
C ASP A 409 -20.01 -4.18 -1.46
N GLY A 410 -19.38 -5.05 -0.66
CA GLY A 410 -17.95 -5.32 -0.72
C GLY A 410 -17.51 -6.24 -1.86
N GLY A 411 -18.46 -6.83 -2.61
CA GLY A 411 -18.20 -7.70 -3.75
C GLY A 411 -18.07 -6.95 -5.08
N GLN A 412 -18.60 -5.72 -5.16
CA GLN A 412 -18.44 -4.88 -6.34
C GLN A 412 -16.99 -4.44 -6.54
N ARG A 413 -16.54 -4.42 -7.80
CA ARG A 413 -15.19 -3.97 -8.17
C ARG A 413 -15.15 -2.47 -8.41
N VAL A 414 -14.05 -1.83 -8.04
CA VAL A 414 -13.74 -0.46 -8.47
C VAL A 414 -13.25 -0.46 -9.92
N TRP A 415 -13.15 0.71 -10.55
CA TRP A 415 -12.86 0.84 -11.98
C TRP A 415 -11.53 0.19 -12.41
N TRP A 416 -10.46 0.34 -11.64
CA TRP A 416 -9.17 -0.26 -12.00
C TRP A 416 -9.09 -1.77 -11.75
N ASP A 417 -10.00 -2.34 -10.95
CA ASP A 417 -10.07 -3.77 -10.65
C ASP A 417 -10.91 -4.48 -11.72
N VAL A 418 -10.29 -4.76 -12.88
CA VAL A 418 -10.99 -5.31 -14.06
C VAL A 418 -11.15 -6.84 -13.96
N ALA A 419 -12.40 -7.31 -13.85
CA ALA A 419 -12.72 -8.74 -13.83
C ALA A 419 -12.37 -9.44 -15.15
N GLY A 420 -11.87 -10.67 -15.07
CA GLY A 420 -11.59 -11.52 -16.24
C GLY A 420 -10.42 -11.07 -17.12
N LYS A 421 -9.73 -9.98 -16.76
CA LYS A 421 -8.56 -9.49 -17.49
C LYS A 421 -7.27 -10.01 -16.86
N GLY A 422 -6.46 -10.70 -17.67
CA GLY A 422 -5.11 -11.15 -17.31
C GLY A 422 -4.18 -9.98 -16.94
N ASN A 423 -3.01 -10.30 -16.38
CA ASN A 423 -2.03 -9.28 -16.01
C ASN A 423 -1.22 -8.72 -17.19
N PHE A 424 -1.17 -9.46 -18.30
CA PHE A 424 -0.46 -9.15 -19.54
C PHE A 424 -1.38 -9.31 -20.75
#